data_AF-A0A3P5Y1E5-F1
#
_entry.id   AF-A0A3P5Y1E5-F1
#
_cell.length_a   1.000
_cell.length_b   1.000
_cell.length_c   1.000
_cell.angle_alpha   90.00
_cell.angle_beta   90.00
_cell.angle_gamma   90.00
#
_symmetry.space_group_name_H-M   'P 1'
#
loop_
_entity.id
_entity.type
_entity.pdbx_description
1 polymer ?
#
loop_
_entity_poly.entity_id
_entity_poly.type
_entity_poly.pdbx_seq_one_letter_code
_entity_poly.pdbx_strand_id
1 'polypeptide(L)'
;MLQSERRDFLKAYYCQPSIGIQGICSGYQEQGVKTIIPPQASAKMEVRLVLGLDPEFVFEHIQSYLLENGFDKVTSLWPIL
;
A
#
# COMPACT_ATOMS: atom_id res chain seq x y z
N MET A 1 13.08 -4.23 -27.87
CA MET A 1 12.05 -4.83 -27.00
C MET A 1 11.46 -6.02 -27.74
N LEU A 2 11.61 -7.22 -27.20
CA LEU A 2 11.06 -8.44 -27.80
C LEU A 2 9.52 -8.38 -27.71
N GLN A 3 8.82 -8.98 -28.69
CA GLN A 3 7.36 -8.92 -28.75
C GLN A 3 6.66 -9.61 -27.56
N SER A 4 7.30 -10.63 -26.98
CA SER A 4 6.87 -11.30 -25.76
C SER A 4 6.92 -10.37 -24.54
N GLU A 5 8.03 -9.68 -24.33
CA GLU A 5 8.23 -8.73 -23.23
C GLU A 5 7.18 -7.60 -23.25
N ARG A 6 6.83 -7.13 -24.45
CA ARG A 6 5.77 -6.12 -24.63
C ARG A 6 4.40 -6.64 -24.21
N ARG A 7 4.07 -7.89 -24.55
CA ARG A 7 2.77 -8.49 -24.21
C ARG A 7 2.61 -8.67 -22.71
N ASP A 8 3.66 -9.16 -22.05
CA ASP A 8 3.66 -9.38 -20.61
C ASP A 8 3.58 -8.05 -19.84
N PHE A 9 4.29 -7.02 -20.32
CA PHE A 9 4.18 -5.66 -19.78
C PHE A 9 2.75 -5.11 -19.86
N LEU A 10 2.11 -5.20 -21.03
CA LEU A 10 0.74 -4.71 -21.21
C LEU A 10 -0.25 -5.48 -20.34
N LYS A 11 -0.05 -6.79 -20.17
CA LYS A 11 -0.87 -7.61 -19.28
C LYS A 11 -0.73 -7.16 -17.82
N ALA A 12 0.49 -6.91 -17.36
CA ALA A 12 0.71 -6.39 -16.01
C ALA A 12 0.08 -5.01 -15.82
N TYR A 13 0.27 -4.11 -16.78
CA TYR A 13 -0.20 -2.74 -16.69
C TYR A 13 -1.74 -2.62 -16.68
N TYR A 14 -2.44 -3.42 -17.50
CA TYR A 14 -3.89 -3.29 -17.68
C TYR A 14 -4.72 -4.33 -16.90
N CYS A 15 -4.15 -5.49 -16.57
CA CYS A 15 -4.93 -6.64 -16.08
C CYS A 15 -4.48 -7.16 -14.73
N GLN A 16 -3.42 -6.60 -14.13
CA GLN A 16 -3.00 -6.98 -12.78
C GLN A 16 -3.31 -5.84 -11.79
N PRO A 17 -3.83 -6.16 -10.59
CA PRO A 17 -3.92 -5.18 -9.53
C PRO A 17 -2.52 -4.78 -9.08
N SER A 18 -2.39 -3.56 -8.57
CA SER A 18 -1.12 -3.05 -8.04
C SER A 18 -1.34 -2.33 -6.72
N ILE A 19 -0.41 -2.49 -5.79
CA ILE A 19 -0.36 -1.71 -4.55
C ILE A 19 0.80 -0.71 -4.61
N GLY A 20 0.53 0.55 -4.28
CA GLY A 20 1.49 1.63 -4.32
C GLY A 20 1.58 2.37 -2.99
N ILE A 21 2.78 2.81 -2.62
CA ILE A 21 3.01 3.69 -1.46
C ILE A 21 3.15 5.12 -1.99
N GLN A 22 2.18 5.98 -1.67
CA GLN A 22 2.22 7.40 -2.04
C GLN A 22 3.17 8.20 -1.13
N GLY A 23 3.37 7.74 0.10
CA GLY A 23 4.30 8.35 1.03
C GLY A 23 4.30 7.65 2.39
N ILE A 24 5.38 7.85 3.14
CA ILE A 24 5.55 7.38 4.51
C ILE A 24 6.08 8.54 5.37
N CYS A 25 5.59 8.64 6.60
CA CYS A 25 5.90 9.73 7.52
C CYS A 25 6.13 9.15 8.92
N SER A 26 7.28 9.46 9.54
CA SER A 26 7.56 9.13 10.94
C SER A 26 8.69 10.01 11.48
N GLY A 27 8.70 10.26 12.78
CA GLY A 27 9.82 10.92 13.47
C GLY A 27 10.07 12.37 13.07
N TYR A 28 11.34 12.76 13.14
CA TYR A 28 11.81 14.13 12.90
C TYR A 28 12.23 14.30 11.44
N GLN A 29 11.72 15.34 10.76
CA GLN A 29 11.94 15.56 9.30
C GLN A 29 12.70 16.86 8.98
N GLU A 30 13.06 17.63 10.00
CA GLU A 30 13.71 18.92 9.85
C GLU A 30 15.24 18.79 9.82
N GLN A 31 15.93 19.89 9.52
CA GLN A 31 17.39 19.92 9.48
C GLN A 31 18.00 19.70 10.88
N GLY A 32 19.00 18.81 10.94
CA GLY A 32 19.69 18.43 12.18
C GLY A 32 19.41 16.98 12.56
N VAL A 33 19.71 16.62 13.81
CA VAL A 33 19.47 15.27 14.33
C VAL A 33 18.68 15.34 15.62
N LYS A 34 17.75 14.39 15.78
CA LYS A 34 17.00 14.21 17.03
C LYS A 34 17.01 12.73 17.38
N THR A 35 17.67 12.37 18.48
CA THR A 35 17.72 10.99 18.97
C THR A 35 16.41 10.66 19.69
N ILE A 36 15.43 10.18 18.93
CA ILE A 36 14.11 9.80 19.44
C ILE A 36 13.68 8.46 18.87
N ILE A 37 12.86 7.74 19.65
CA ILE A 37 12.05 6.63 19.15
C ILE A 37 10.69 7.25 18.80
N PRO A 38 10.33 7.36 17.51
CA PRO A 38 9.05 7.93 17.13
C PRO A 38 7.91 7.02 17.61
N PRO A 39 6.91 7.56 18.33
CA PRO A 39 5.82 6.75 18.86
C PRO A 39 4.83 6.30 17.77
N GLN A 40 4.89 6.92 16.58
CA GLN A 40 3.95 6.69 15.49
C GLN A 40 4.64 6.78 14.12
N ALA A 41 4.10 6.02 13.17
CA ALA A 41 4.41 6.10 11.75
C ALA A 41 3.11 5.98 10.96
N SER A 42 3.00 6.74 9.87
CA SER A 42 1.86 6.66 8.96
C SER A 42 2.34 6.47 7.53
N ALA A 43 1.57 5.73 6.74
CA ALA A 43 1.80 5.57 5.32
C ALA A 43 0.50 5.81 4.56
N LYS A 44 0.59 6.49 3.43
CA LYS A 44 -0.51 6.63 2.49
C LYS A 44 -0.29 5.65 1.36
N MET A 45 -1.26 4.78 1.12
CA MET A 45 -1.18 3.73 0.12
C MET A 45 -2.39 3.80 -0.82
N GLU A 46 -2.21 3.30 -2.03
CA GLU A 46 -3.29 3.11 -3.00
C GLU A 46 -3.26 1.68 -3.54
N VAL A 47 -4.44 1.18 -3.89
CA VAL A 47 -4.58 -0.07 -4.63
C VAL A 47 -5.32 0.22 -5.92
N ARG A 48 -4.72 -0.15 -7.05
CA ARG A 48 -5.39 -0.13 -8.35
C ARG A 48 -6.16 -1.42 -8.50
N LEU A 49 -7.48 -1.28 -8.57
CA LEU A 49 -8.40 -2.39 -8.80
C LEU A 49 -8.48 -2.70 -10.30
N VAL A 50 -8.71 -3.97 -10.60
CA VAL A 50 -9.03 -4.46 -11.94
C VAL A 50 -10.46 -4.98 -11.97
N LEU A 51 -10.98 -5.26 -13.16
CA LEU A 51 -12.36 -5.70 -13.33
C LEU A 51 -12.68 -6.93 -12.44
N GLY A 52 -13.75 -6.82 -11.65
CA GLY A 52 -14.22 -7.88 -10.75
C GLY A 52 -13.69 -7.79 -9.31
N LEU A 53 -12.82 -6.83 -8.99
CA LEU A 53 -12.42 -6.56 -7.60
C LEU A 53 -13.35 -5.54 -6.95
N ASP A 54 -13.87 -5.91 -5.79
CA ASP A 54 -14.63 -5.03 -4.91
C ASP A 54 -13.67 -4.32 -3.93
N PRO A 55 -13.80 -2.99 -3.74
CA PRO A 55 -12.91 -2.23 -2.86
C PRO A 55 -12.99 -2.64 -1.39
N GLU A 56 -14.18 -2.97 -0.88
CA GLU A 56 -14.36 -3.38 0.51
C GLU A 56 -13.73 -4.76 0.74
N PHE A 57 -13.99 -5.70 -0.17
CA PHE A 57 -13.38 -7.02 -0.15
C PHE A 57 -11.85 -6.97 -0.18
N VAL A 58 -11.27 -6.16 -1.06
CA VAL A 58 -9.80 -6.00 -1.16
C VAL A 58 -9.24 -5.37 0.10
N PHE A 59 -9.92 -4.38 0.67
CA PHE A 59 -9.51 -3.75 1.91
C PHE A 59 -9.51 -4.72 3.09
N GLU A 60 -10.57 -5.51 3.24
CA GLU A 60 -10.66 -6.57 4.25
C GLU A 60 -9.53 -7.60 4.09
N HIS A 61 -9.22 -8.02 2.86
CA HIS A 61 -8.12 -8.93 2.59
C HIS A 61 -6.75 -8.36 3.01
N ILE A 62 -6.54 -7.06 2.81
CA ILE A 62 -5.31 -6.39 3.26
C ILE A 62 -5.25 -6.38 4.79
N GLN A 63 -6.36 -6.09 5.47
CA GLN A 63 -6.42 -6.11 6.94
C GLN A 63 -6.11 -7.52 7.49
N SER A 64 -6.74 -8.55 6.92
CA SER A 64 -6.49 -9.94 7.29
C SER A 64 -5.02 -10.33 7.05
N TYR A 65 -4.46 -9.97 5.89
CA TYR A 65 -3.06 -10.22 5.59
C TYR A 65 -2.11 -9.56 6.61
N LEU A 66 -2.37 -8.31 6.99
CA LEU A 66 -1.57 -7.63 8.01
C LEU A 66 -1.66 -8.35 9.36
N LEU A 67 -2.87 -8.74 9.77
CA LEU A 67 -3.09 -9.44 11.03
C LEU A 67 -2.37 -10.79 11.07
N GLU A 68 -2.49 -11.59 10.00
CA GLU A 68 -1.85 -12.91 9.87
C GLU A 68 -0.32 -12.83 9.92
N ASN A 69 0.25 -11.71 9.47
CA ASN A 69 1.69 -11.46 9.51
C ASN A 69 2.17 -10.78 10.80
N GLY A 70 1.29 -10.61 11.80
CA GLY A 70 1.64 -10.03 13.10
C GLY A 70 1.71 -8.50 13.13
N PHE A 71 1.08 -7.82 12.15
CA PHE A 71 0.95 -6.36 12.12
C PHE A 71 -0.37 -5.89 12.75
N ASP A 72 -0.77 -6.48 13.88
CA ASP A 72 -2.03 -6.17 14.59
C ASP A 72 -2.11 -4.73 15.13
N LYS A 73 -0.97 -4.03 15.19
CA LYS A 73 -0.88 -2.62 15.61
C LYS A 73 -1.06 -1.62 14.46
N VAL A 74 -1.19 -2.08 13.22
CA VAL A 74 -1.44 -1.20 12.08
C VAL A 74 -2.93 -0.84 12.04
N THR A 75 -3.22 0.44 12.22
CA THR A 75 -4.59 0.96 12.11
C THR A 75 -4.79 1.60 10.74
N SER A 76 -5.91 1.28 10.10
CA SER A 76 -6.34 1.88 8.82
C SER A 76 -7.43 2.94 9.01
N LEU A 77 -7.45 3.93 8.13
CA LEU A 77 -8.35 5.09 8.17
C LEU A 77 -9.41 5.06 7.06
N TRP A 78 -10.02 3.89 6.78
CA TRP A 78 -11.07 3.72 5.75
C TRP A 78 -12.41 3.29 6.38
N PRO A 79 -13.58 3.75 5.88
CA PRO A 79 -13.81 4.88 4.98
C PRO A 79 -13.99 6.16 5.80
N ILE A 80 -13.18 7.20 5.55
CA ILE A 80 -13.49 8.54 6.08
C ILE A 80 -14.30 9.27 5.00
N LEU A 81 -15.57 9.54 5.31
CA LEU A 81 -16.47 10.44 4.57
C LEU A 81 -15.93 11.87 4.52
#